data_AF-A0A2M8G8V0-F1
#
_entry.id   AF-A0A2M8G8V0-F1
#
_cell.length_a   1.000
_cell.length_b   1.000
_cell.length_c   1.000
_cell.angle_alpha   90.00
_cell.angle_beta   90.00
_cell.angle_gamma   90.00
#
_symmetry.space_group_name_H-M   'P 1'
#
loop_
_entity.id
_entity.type
_entity.pdbx_description
1 polymer ?
#
loop_
_entity_poly.entity_id
_entity_poly.type
_entity_poly.pdbx_seq_one_letter_code
_entity_poly.pdbx_strand_id
1 'polypeptide(L)'
;KSRSGKAYREMLNRHLYHPPYVIIDESKAKSDGLYLNHVFEGRTLVTKYIEPVLRGLEFLWGRGNTIQLETTEFEMEKQNLDYRAWLYGRNQDTEPKFKKIRALYTISDKRFTRIVL
;
A
#
# COMPACT_ATOMS: atom_id res chain seq x y z
N LYS A 1 -37.83 -3.80 3.24
CA LYS A 1 -36.48 -3.61 2.65
C LYS A 1 -35.51 -3.25 3.78
N SER A 2 -34.79 -4.24 4.32
CA SER A 2 -33.72 -4.00 5.29
C SER A 2 -32.53 -3.37 4.58
N ARG A 3 -32.06 -2.19 5.00
CA ARG A 3 -30.76 -1.67 4.57
C ARG A 3 -29.72 -2.53 5.26
N SER A 4 -29.28 -3.59 4.59
CA SER A 4 -28.17 -4.43 5.03
C SER A 4 -27.05 -3.54 5.56
N GLY A 5 -26.69 -3.69 6.85
CA GLY A 5 -25.61 -2.93 7.46
C GLY A 5 -24.28 -3.12 6.73
N LYS A 6 -24.10 -4.28 6.09
CA LYS A 6 -22.97 -4.56 5.19
C LYS A 6 -22.98 -3.65 3.96
N ALA A 7 -24.13 -3.53 3.28
CA ALA A 7 -24.27 -2.66 2.11
C ALA A 7 -24.10 -1.17 2.47
N TYR A 8 -24.56 -0.76 3.66
CA TYR A 8 -24.37 0.60 4.16
C TYR A 8 -22.91 0.90 4.51
N ARG A 9 -22.22 -0.02 5.20
CA ARG A 9 -20.79 0.09 5.50
C ARG A 9 -19.96 0.15 4.22
N GLU A 10 -20.32 -0.65 3.22
CA GLU A 10 -19.67 -0.63 1.90
C GLU A 10 -19.89 0.70 1.17
N MET A 11 -21.10 1.25 1.20
CA MET A 11 -21.40 2.58 0.66
C MET A 11 -20.59 3.66 1.37
N LEU A 12 -20.53 3.67 2.71
CA LEU A 12 -19.76 4.67 3.47
C LEU A 12 -18.26 4.57 3.20
N ASN A 13 -17.70 3.36 3.20
CA ASN A 13 -16.29 3.14 2.89
C ASN A 13 -15.93 3.63 1.48
N ARG A 14 -16.87 3.58 0.51
CA ARG A 14 -16.66 4.15 -0.83
C ARG A 14 -16.52 5.68 -0.84
N HIS A 15 -17.14 6.40 0.10
CA HIS A 15 -17.24 7.86 0.06
C HIS A 15 -16.35 8.60 1.08
N LEU A 16 -16.03 7.97 2.21
CA LEU A 16 -15.27 8.63 3.26
C LEU A 16 -13.76 8.48 3.04
N TYR A 17 -13.02 9.56 3.33
CA TYR A 17 -11.56 9.53 3.38
C TYR A 17 -11.16 8.69 4.60
N HIS A 18 -10.79 7.43 4.38
CA HIS A 18 -10.34 6.54 5.45
C HIS A 18 -8.84 6.70 5.64
N PRO A 19 -8.36 7.10 6.83
CA PRO A 19 -6.94 7.11 7.12
C PRO A 19 -6.41 5.68 7.11
N PRO A 20 -5.22 5.43 6.54
CA PRO A 20 -4.68 4.07 6.49
C PRO A 20 -4.42 3.54 7.91
N TYR A 21 -4.85 2.30 8.17
CA TYR A 21 -4.53 1.66 9.44
C TYR A 21 -3.09 1.13 9.44
N VAL A 22 -2.24 1.73 10.26
CA VAL A 22 -0.81 1.40 10.39
C VAL A 22 -0.49 1.08 11.85
N ILE A 23 0.21 -0.03 12.06
CA ILE A 23 0.68 -0.49 13.37
C ILE A 23 2.20 -0.29 13.44
N ILE A 24 2.70 0.18 14.58
CA ILE A 24 4.14 0.19 14.88
C ILE A 24 4.51 -1.22 15.37
N ASP A 25 5.43 -1.88 14.67
CA ASP A 25 5.88 -3.23 15.00
C ASP A 25 7.30 -3.19 15.58
N GLU A 26 7.36 -3.01 16.90
CA GLU A 26 8.64 -2.91 17.63
C GLU A 26 9.48 -4.18 17.51
N SER A 27 8.85 -5.34 17.28
CA SER A 27 9.55 -6.63 17.16
C SER A 27 10.37 -6.74 15.87
N LYS A 28 9.98 -5.99 14.82
CA LYS A 28 10.67 -5.95 13.52
C LYS A 28 11.57 -4.74 13.35
N ALA A 29 11.47 -3.75 14.23
CA ALA A 29 12.32 -2.57 14.18
C ALA A 29 13.79 -2.97 14.39
N LYS A 30 14.68 -2.42 13.55
CA LYS A 30 16.13 -2.59 13.69
C LYS A 30 16.71 -1.47 14.55
N SER A 31 17.34 -1.79 15.68
CA SER A 31 17.94 -0.79 16.58
C SER A 31 16.94 0.33 16.91
N ASP A 32 17.32 1.59 16.71
CA ASP A 32 16.54 2.79 16.98
C ASP A 32 15.62 3.20 15.79
N GLY A 33 15.38 2.26 14.87
CA GLY A 33 14.54 2.46 13.70
C GLY A 33 13.04 2.37 13.98
N LEU A 34 12.23 2.68 12.96
CA LEU A 34 10.77 2.59 13.02
C LEU A 34 10.27 1.57 12.00
N TYR A 35 9.50 0.59 12.45
CA TYR A 35 8.84 -0.37 11.56
C TYR A 35 7.33 -0.15 11.57
N LEU A 36 6.79 0.16 10.39
CA LEU A 36 5.38 0.38 10.15
C LEU A 36 4.80 -0.81 9.40
N ASN A 37 3.73 -1.40 9.92
CA ASN A 37 2.95 -2.42 9.22
C ASN A 37 1.59 -1.85 8.84
N HIS A 38 1.37 -1.62 7.55
CA HIS A 38 0.06 -1.25 7.04
C HIS A 38 -0.84 -2.49 6.97
N VAL A 39 -1.95 -2.41 7.71
CA VAL A 39 -3.00 -3.42 7.71
C VAL A 39 -3.88 -3.20 6.50
N PHE A 40 -3.98 -4.21 5.64
CA PHE A 40 -4.72 -4.08 4.39
C PHE A 40 -6.23 -4.10 4.63
N GLU A 41 -6.88 -2.95 4.41
CA GLU A 41 -8.33 -2.76 4.62
C GLU A 41 -9.15 -2.84 3.30
N GLY A 42 -8.60 -3.50 2.28
CA GLY A 42 -9.23 -3.62 0.95
C GLY A 42 -8.77 -2.56 -0.05
N ARG A 43 -7.87 -1.65 0.34
CA ARG A 43 -7.24 -0.65 -0.53
C ARG A 43 -5.75 -0.59 -0.28
N THR A 44 -4.97 -0.40 -1.33
CA THR A 44 -3.53 -0.17 -1.21
C THR A 44 -3.27 1.29 -0.85
N LEU A 45 -2.11 1.54 -0.23
CA LEU A 45 -1.60 2.90 -0.14
C LEU A 45 -1.34 3.45 -1.54
N VAL A 46 -1.44 4.77 -1.69
CA VAL A 46 -1.12 5.44 -2.95
C VAL A 46 0.40 5.56 -3.05
N THR A 47 1.01 4.73 -3.88
CA THR A 47 2.47 4.52 -3.96
C THR A 47 3.28 5.81 -4.13
N LYS A 48 2.77 6.78 -4.91
CA LYS A 48 3.44 8.07 -5.14
C LYS A 48 3.68 8.90 -3.87
N TYR A 49 2.93 8.64 -2.79
CA TYR A 49 3.09 9.34 -1.51
C TYR A 49 3.96 8.58 -0.51
N ILE A 50 4.27 7.30 -0.76
CA ILE A 50 5.04 6.48 0.18
C ILE A 50 6.43 7.08 0.42
N GLU A 51 7.19 7.35 -0.65
CA GLU A 51 8.54 7.91 -0.52
C GLU A 51 8.55 9.30 0.17
N PRO A 52 7.75 10.30 -0.25
CA PRO A 52 7.69 11.59 0.45
C PRO A 52 7.33 11.47 1.93
N VAL A 53 6.38 10.59 2.28
CA VAL A 53 5.98 10.37 3.68
C VAL A 53 7.12 9.72 4.47
N LEU A 54 7.77 8.68 3.93
CA LEU A 54 8.90 8.03 4.60
C LEU A 54 10.09 8.97 4.79
N ARG A 55 10.36 9.87 3.83
CA ARG A 55 11.36 10.95 3.98
C ARG A 55 11.03 11.90 5.12
N GLY A 56 9.75 12.28 5.24
CA GLY A 56 9.30 13.10 6.36
C GLY A 56 9.45 12.39 7.71
N LEU A 57 9.09 11.10 7.76
CA LEU A 57 9.24 10.29 8.97
C LEU A 57 10.71 10.10 9.36
N GLU A 58 11.61 9.81 8.43
CA GLU A 58 13.05 9.71 8.69
C GLU A 58 13.60 11.01 9.30
N PHE A 59 13.19 12.15 8.74
CA PHE A 59 13.60 13.46 9.27
C PHE A 59 13.11 13.68 10.71
N LEU A 60 11.84 13.36 10.98
CA LEU A 60 11.22 13.56 12.30
C LEU A 60 11.71 12.56 13.35
N TRP A 61 11.99 11.31 12.95
CA TRP A 61 12.46 10.24 13.85
C TRP A 61 13.95 10.37 14.21
N GLY A 62 14.70 11.14 13.42
CA GLY A 62 16.13 11.33 13.57
C GLY A 62 16.88 10.86 12.33
N ARG A 63 17.61 11.78 11.72
CA ARG A 63 18.38 11.50 10.51
C ARG A 63 19.39 10.38 10.77
N GLY A 64 19.35 9.36 9.92
CA GLY A 64 20.23 8.17 10.03
C GLY A 64 19.53 6.95 10.60
N ASN A 65 18.35 7.10 11.21
CA ASN A 65 17.53 5.97 11.64
C ASN A 65 16.79 5.35 10.45
N THR A 66 16.72 4.02 10.42
CA THR A 66 16.02 3.29 9.36
C THR A 66 14.52 3.32 9.62
N ILE A 67 13.74 3.76 8.62
CA ILE A 67 12.28 3.67 8.62
C ILE A 67 11.84 2.64 7.60
N GLN A 68 10.94 1.75 8.01
CA GLN A 68 10.44 0.66 7.18
C GLN A 68 8.91 0.69 7.15
N LEU A 69 8.34 0.42 5.98
CA LEU A 69 6.90 0.26 5.79
C LEU A 69 6.62 -1.04 5.03
N GLU A 70 5.99 -1.99 5.71
CA GLU A 70 5.45 -3.20 5.11
C GLU A 70 3.99 -2.94 4.70
N THR A 71 3.64 -3.16 3.44
CA THR A 71 2.29 -2.96 2.93
C THR A 71 1.91 -4.01 1.89
N THR A 72 0.61 -4.21 1.71
CA THR A 72 0.07 -5.01 0.61
C THR A 72 -0.10 -4.14 -0.63
N GLU A 73 0.34 -4.68 -1.76
CA GLU A 73 0.16 -4.08 -3.09
C GLU A 73 -0.42 -5.12 -4.06
N PHE A 74 -0.89 -4.63 -5.21
CA PHE A 74 -1.26 -5.46 -6.33
C PHE A 74 -0.35 -5.11 -7.50
N GLU A 75 0.46 -6.08 -7.92
CA GLU A 75 1.22 -5.93 -9.14
C GLU A 75 0.39 -6.45 -10.32
N MET A 76 0.46 -5.66 -11.39
CA MET A 76 0.03 -6.07 -12.71
C MET A 76 1.24 -6.68 -13.39
N GLU A 77 1.09 -7.86 -13.98
CA GLU A 77 2.13 -8.36 -14.88
C GLU A 77 2.30 -7.35 -16.02
N LYS A 78 3.46 -6.70 -16.12
CA LYS A 78 3.72 -5.61 -17.09
C LYS A 78 3.56 -6.06 -18.56
N GLN A 79 3.52 -7.36 -18.82
CA GLN A 79 3.27 -7.97 -20.14
C GLN A 79 1.80 -8.29 -20.40
N ASN A 80 0.89 -7.89 -19.51
CA ASN A 80 -0.51 -8.19 -19.65
C ASN A 80 -1.15 -7.27 -20.71
N LEU A 81 -0.99 -7.65 -21.98
CA LEU A 81 -1.69 -7.10 -23.14
C LEU A 81 -3.20 -6.99 -22.87
N ASP A 82 -3.75 -7.88 -22.04
CA ASP A 82 -5.16 -7.91 -21.67
C ASP A 82 -5.57 -6.71 -20.80
N TYR A 83 -4.69 -6.15 -19.97
CA TYR A 83 -5.04 -4.94 -19.21
C TYR A 83 -5.20 -3.71 -20.10
N ARG A 84 -4.29 -3.53 -21.07
CA ARG A 84 -4.41 -2.43 -22.05
C ARG A 84 -5.63 -2.65 -22.93
N ALA A 85 -5.85 -3.88 -23.40
CA ALA A 85 -7.04 -4.23 -24.16
C ALA A 85 -8.32 -3.89 -23.36
N TRP A 86 -8.43 -4.37 -22.11
CA TRP A 86 -9.55 -4.11 -21.21
C TRP A 86 -9.77 -2.62 -20.95
N LEU A 87 -8.71 -1.84 -20.68
CA LEU A 87 -8.81 -0.38 -20.47
C LEU A 87 -9.34 0.37 -21.69
N TYR A 88 -8.96 -0.09 -22.89
CA TYR A 88 -9.40 0.49 -24.17
C TYR A 88 -10.64 -0.21 -24.74
N GLY A 89 -11.32 -1.06 -23.94
CA GLY A 89 -12.57 -1.71 -24.31
C GLY A 89 -12.47 -2.84 -25.34
N ARG A 90 -11.27 -3.34 -25.64
CA ARG A 90 -11.06 -4.58 -26.43
C ARG A 90 -10.93 -5.76 -25.45
N ASN A 91 -11.59 -6.89 -25.69
CA ASN A 91 -11.64 -8.02 -24.75
C ASN A 91 -12.22 -7.64 -23.36
N GLN A 92 -13.50 -7.25 -23.34
CA GLN A 92 -14.22 -6.98 -22.08
C GLN A 92 -14.47 -8.23 -21.23
N ASP A 93 -14.31 -9.43 -21.82
CA ASP A 93 -14.54 -10.71 -21.15
C ASP A 93 -13.36 -11.21 -20.30
N THR A 94 -12.19 -10.55 -20.39
CA THR A 94 -10.98 -10.96 -19.66
C THR A 94 -10.71 -9.97 -18.52
N GLU A 95 -11.07 -10.34 -17.29
CA GLU A 95 -10.67 -9.56 -16.11
C GLU A 95 -9.15 -9.61 -15.92
N PRO A 96 -8.47 -8.46 -15.77
CA PRO A 96 -7.03 -8.44 -15.55
C PRO A 96 -6.69 -9.16 -14.25
N LYS A 97 -5.74 -10.10 -14.32
CA LYS A 97 -5.26 -10.82 -13.14
C LYS A 97 -4.31 -9.93 -12.35
N PHE A 98 -4.68 -9.67 -11.11
CA PHE A 98 -3.83 -8.94 -10.15
C PHE A 98 -3.14 -9.93 -9.22
N LYS A 99 -1.82 -9.80 -9.08
CA LYS A 99 -1.07 -10.56 -8.09
C LYS A 99 -0.96 -9.73 -6.81
N LYS A 100 -1.59 -10.23 -5.74
CA LYS A 100 -1.41 -9.66 -4.40
C LYS A 100 0.01 -9.97 -3.91
N ILE A 101 0.73 -8.93 -3.49
CA ILE A 101 2.11 -9.04 -2.99
C ILE A 101 2.28 -8.29 -1.67
N ARG A 102 3.31 -8.64 -0.90
CA ARG A 102 3.79 -7.84 0.22
C ARG A 102 5.04 -7.08 -0.23
N ALA A 103 5.04 -5.77 -0.05
CA ALA A 103 6.15 -4.90 -0.38
C ALA A 103 6.72 -4.31 0.91
N LEU A 104 8.05 -4.28 1.00
CA LEU A 104 8.77 -3.59 2.05
C LEU A 104 9.45 -2.36 1.44
N TYR A 105 9.00 -1.20 1.89
CA TYR A 105 9.64 0.08 1.64
C TYR A 105 10.61 0.36 2.76
N THR A 106 11.81 0.82 2.43
CA THR A 106 12.83 1.19 3.42
C THR A 106 13.41 2.54 3.03
N ILE A 107 13.60 3.40 4.02
CA ILE A 107 14.44 4.58 3.90
C ILE A 107 15.50 4.58 5.00
N SER A 108 16.73 4.88 4.62
CA SER A 108 17.85 5.03 5.54
C SER A 108 18.89 5.96 4.92
N ASP A 109 19.32 6.97 5.67
CA ASP A 109 20.20 8.03 5.20
C ASP A 109 19.77 8.61 3.84
N LYS A 110 18.49 8.98 3.72
CA LYS A 110 17.85 9.52 2.51
C LYS A 110 17.81 8.57 1.31
N ARG A 111 18.29 7.33 1.43
CA ARG A 111 18.21 6.31 0.37
C ARG A 111 16.92 5.54 0.52
N PHE A 112 16.09 5.57 -0.51
CA PHE A 112 14.81 4.88 -0.57
C PHE A 112 14.92 3.60 -1.39
N THR A 113 14.37 2.50 -0.89
CA THR A 113 14.31 1.21 -1.58
C THR A 113 12.95 0.55 -1.41
N ARG A 114 12.60 -0.30 -2.38
CA ARG A 114 11.42 -1.17 -2.36
C ARG A 114 11.85 -2.57 -2.72
N ILE A 115 11.45 -3.55 -1.91
CA ILE A 115 11.59 -4.97 -2.23
C ILE A 115 10.23 -5.66 -2.11
N VAL A 116 10.03 -6.72 -2.90
CA VAL A 116 8.90 -7.63 -2.74
C VAL A 116 9.34 -8.76 -1.82
N LEU A 117 8.53 -9.04 -0.79
CA LEU A 117 8.75 -10.12 0.18
C LEU A 117 8.22 -11.46 -0.31
#